data_AF-X0Z7A0-F1
#
_entry.id   AF-X0Z7A0-F1
#
_cell.length_a   1.000
_cell.length_b   1.000
_cell.length_c   1.000
_cell.angle_alpha   90.00
_cell.angle_beta   90.00
_cell.angle_gamma   90.00
#
_symmetry.space_group_name_H-M   'P 1'
#
loop_
_entity.id
_entity.type
_entity.pdbx_description
1 polymer ?
#
loop_
_entity_poly.entity_id
_entity_poly.type
_entity_poly.pdbx_seq_one_letter_code
_entity_poly.pdbx_strand_id
1 'polypeptide(L)'
;KKGDVERSGAWKNPRGMQKGHLEGWQYEIAAYEMDKLLELNLIPPTVEREFKGKPGSLQFWVESEFSELDVFEQKIGIPRSKFYNKQNMKYLTRAFDSLIGNDDRTQQNILYTKDWRGILIDHSRSFRSSKKYTKKLMYGAKGLKKAGGRPMLFKRLPRVFVEKVKALNYDDIKNAVGPYLKEKEIKAILFRKELLLKEIEDMVKEQGEDKVLY
;
A
#
# COMPACT_ATOMS: atom_id res chain seq x y z
N LYS A 1 16.79 -17.55 -12.69
CA LYS A 1 17.12 -18.99 -12.59
C LYS A 1 18.15 -19.19 -11.48
N LYS A 2 17.89 -20.09 -10.53
CA LYS A 2 18.85 -20.55 -9.51
C LYS A 2 18.74 -22.07 -9.44
N GLY A 3 19.77 -22.78 -9.92
CA GLY A 3 19.66 -24.21 -10.21
C GLY A 3 18.53 -24.48 -11.21
N ASP A 4 17.64 -25.42 -10.86
CA ASP A 4 16.49 -25.81 -11.68
C ASP A 4 15.26 -24.91 -11.48
N VAL A 5 15.33 -23.95 -10.56
CA VAL A 5 14.20 -23.05 -10.28
C VAL A 5 14.29 -21.82 -11.19
N GLU A 6 13.31 -21.69 -12.08
CA GLU A 6 13.06 -20.50 -12.87
C GLU A 6 11.81 -19.78 -12.37
N ARG A 7 11.90 -18.45 -12.27
CA ARG A 7 10.83 -17.58 -11.80
C ARG A 7 10.84 -16.29 -12.62
N SER A 8 9.68 -15.70 -12.79
CA SER A 8 9.47 -14.45 -13.52
C SER A 8 9.39 -13.26 -12.58
N GLY A 9 9.60 -12.07 -13.14
CA GLY A 9 9.42 -10.80 -12.42
C GLY A 9 9.01 -9.69 -13.37
N ALA A 10 8.27 -8.71 -12.86
CA ALA A 10 7.92 -7.50 -13.57
C ALA A 10 9.03 -6.46 -13.37
N TRP A 11 9.72 -6.09 -14.45
CA TRP A 11 10.70 -5.01 -14.43
C TRP A 11 10.04 -3.69 -14.87
N LYS A 12 10.21 -2.63 -14.08
CA LYS A 12 9.65 -1.30 -14.34
C LYS A 12 10.72 -0.22 -14.17
N ASN A 13 10.69 0.81 -15.01
CA ASN A 13 11.59 1.96 -14.90
C ASN A 13 10.93 3.34 -15.12
N PRO A 14 9.65 3.59 -14.76
CA PRO A 14 9.09 4.92 -14.90
C PRO A 14 9.86 5.94 -14.05
N ARG A 15 10.08 7.13 -14.58
CA ARG A 15 10.75 8.22 -13.87
C ARG A 15 10.18 9.57 -14.29
N GLY A 16 9.91 10.42 -13.31
CA GLY A 16 9.42 11.78 -13.56
C GLY A 16 7.97 11.79 -14.04
N MET A 17 7.58 12.80 -14.81
CA MET A 17 6.21 12.91 -15.32
C MET A 17 5.97 11.90 -16.44
N GLN A 18 5.00 11.00 -16.24
CA GLN A 18 4.54 9.99 -17.18
C GLN A 18 3.05 10.18 -17.41
N LYS A 19 2.64 10.53 -18.63
CA LYS A 19 1.23 10.75 -19.02
C LYS A 19 0.45 11.63 -18.03
N GLY A 20 1.07 12.70 -17.50
CA GLY A 20 0.43 13.62 -16.54
C GLY A 20 0.55 13.23 -15.06
N HIS A 21 1.21 12.12 -14.74
CA HIS A 21 1.40 11.65 -13.37
C HIS A 21 2.89 11.57 -13.01
N LEU A 22 3.25 11.97 -11.80
CA LEU A 22 4.61 11.78 -11.31
C LEU A 22 4.83 10.29 -11.00
N GLU A 23 5.75 9.62 -11.67
CA GLU A 23 6.04 8.22 -11.43
C GLU A 23 7.52 7.98 -11.10
N GLY A 24 7.77 6.94 -10.31
CA GLY A 24 9.12 6.53 -9.94
C GLY A 24 9.17 5.03 -9.65
N TRP A 25 10.06 4.31 -10.33
CA TRP A 25 10.32 2.90 -10.05
C TRP A 25 10.88 2.69 -8.64
N GLN A 26 11.59 3.67 -8.08
CA GLN A 26 12.09 3.65 -6.71
C GLN A 26 10.94 3.52 -5.69
N TYR A 27 9.75 4.05 -6.01
CA TYR A 27 8.59 3.97 -5.14
C TYR A 27 8.03 2.55 -5.03
N GLU A 28 8.26 1.69 -6.01
CA GLU A 28 7.91 0.26 -5.88
C GLU A 28 8.75 -0.41 -4.79
N ILE A 29 10.05 -0.13 -4.76
CA ILE A 29 10.98 -0.69 -3.77
C ILE A 29 10.71 -0.08 -2.39
N ALA A 30 10.56 1.25 -2.32
CA ALA A 30 10.24 1.92 -1.06
C ALA A 30 8.92 1.44 -0.45
N ALA A 31 7.91 1.11 -1.26
CA ALA A 31 6.66 0.54 -0.76
C ALA A 31 6.91 -0.86 -0.17
N TYR A 32 7.69 -1.72 -0.84
CA TYR A 32 8.08 -3.03 -0.31
C TYR A 32 8.89 -2.94 1.00
N GLU A 33 9.82 -1.99 1.10
CA GLU A 33 10.58 -1.76 2.34
C GLU A 33 9.67 -1.27 3.49
N MET A 34 8.68 -0.41 3.20
CA MET A 34 7.66 -0.03 4.19
C MET A 34 6.75 -1.20 4.58
N ASP A 35 6.39 -2.08 3.65
CA ASP A 35 5.64 -3.32 3.91
C ASP A 35 6.39 -4.24 4.87
N LYS A 36 7.70 -4.42 4.67
CA LYS A 36 8.57 -5.18 5.58
C LYS A 36 8.69 -4.53 6.96
N LEU A 37 8.94 -3.22 7.01
CA LEU A 37 9.06 -2.48 8.27
C LEU A 37 7.79 -2.60 9.13
N LEU A 38 6.64 -2.69 8.47
CA LEU A 38 5.33 -2.85 9.12
C LEU A 38 4.86 -4.31 9.22
N GLU A 39 5.65 -5.27 8.75
CA GLU A 39 5.36 -6.71 8.72
C GLU A 39 3.98 -7.05 8.11
N LEU A 40 3.61 -6.32 7.06
CA LEU A 40 2.29 -6.48 6.43
C LEU A 40 2.23 -7.68 5.50
N ASN A 41 3.35 -7.98 4.83
CA ASN A 41 3.48 -9.10 3.91
C ASN A 41 2.41 -9.03 2.79
N LEU A 42 2.18 -7.84 2.25
CA LEU A 42 1.23 -7.56 1.17
C LEU A 42 1.92 -7.36 -0.18
N ILE A 43 3.16 -6.89 -0.19
CA ILE A 43 3.86 -6.52 -1.43
C ILE A 43 4.87 -7.62 -1.80
N PRO A 44 4.89 -8.10 -3.05
CA PRO A 44 5.88 -9.08 -3.47
C PRO A 44 7.30 -8.52 -3.33
N PRO A 45 8.32 -9.40 -3.12
CA PRO A 45 9.71 -8.99 -3.11
C PRO A 45 10.06 -8.10 -4.30
N THR A 46 10.55 -6.91 -4.00
CA THR A 46 10.85 -5.88 -5.01
C THR A 46 12.25 -5.36 -4.76
N VAL A 47 13.12 -5.48 -5.77
CA VAL A 47 14.53 -5.08 -5.68
C VAL A 47 14.91 -4.13 -6.79
N GLU A 48 15.98 -3.39 -6.61
CA GLU A 48 16.63 -2.68 -7.72
C GLU A 48 17.32 -3.69 -8.64
N ARG A 49 17.13 -3.53 -9.95
CA ARG A 49 17.77 -4.36 -10.96
C ARG A 49 18.04 -3.54 -12.22
N GLU A 50 19.28 -3.60 -12.68
CA GLU A 50 19.61 -3.11 -14.02
C GLU A 50 19.12 -4.08 -15.10
N PHE A 51 18.46 -3.54 -16.12
CA PHE A 51 18.08 -4.26 -17.33
C PHE A 51 18.34 -3.40 -18.56
N LYS A 52 19.07 -3.93 -19.53
CA LYS A 52 19.50 -3.22 -20.75
C LYS A 52 20.16 -1.86 -20.45
N GLY A 53 21.08 -1.82 -19.47
CA GLY A 53 21.82 -0.61 -19.10
C GLY A 53 21.00 0.47 -18.39
N LYS A 54 19.78 0.15 -17.92
CA LYS A 54 18.91 1.09 -17.21
C LYS A 54 18.55 0.53 -15.83
N PRO A 55 18.61 1.34 -14.76
CA PRO A 55 18.11 0.94 -13.47
C PRO A 55 16.57 0.92 -13.48
N GLY A 56 16.00 0.04 -12.67
CA GLY A 56 14.56 -0.12 -12.49
C GLY A 56 14.26 -0.99 -11.29
N SER A 57 12.98 -1.11 -10.95
CA SER A 57 12.50 -2.08 -9.97
C SER A 57 12.20 -3.40 -10.67
N LEU A 58 12.61 -4.50 -10.05
CA LEU A 58 12.20 -5.85 -10.41
C LEU A 58 11.36 -6.42 -9.27
N GLN A 59 10.07 -6.57 -9.51
CA GLN A 59 9.14 -7.17 -8.58
C GLN A 59 8.92 -8.64 -8.92
N PHE A 60 8.97 -9.52 -7.93
CA PHE A 60 8.68 -10.94 -8.10
C PHE A 60 7.25 -11.13 -8.64
N TRP A 61 7.11 -11.95 -9.68
CA TRP A 61 5.81 -12.23 -10.28
C TRP A 61 5.08 -13.27 -9.44
N VAL A 62 4.11 -12.83 -8.63
CA VAL A 62 3.29 -13.76 -7.83
C VAL A 62 2.18 -14.35 -8.69
N GLU A 63 1.96 -15.64 -8.53
CA GLU A 63 0.76 -16.31 -9.05
C GLU A 63 -0.47 -15.81 -8.27
N SER A 64 -1.30 -15.01 -8.93
CA SER A 64 -2.62 -14.60 -8.41
C SER A 64 -3.73 -15.35 -9.14
N GLU A 65 -4.81 -15.64 -8.42
CA GLU A 65 -6.02 -16.22 -9.00
C GLU A 65 -6.91 -15.13 -9.62
N PHE A 66 -7.09 -14.01 -8.92
CA PHE A 66 -7.98 -12.92 -9.34
C PHE A 66 -7.43 -11.55 -8.95
N SER A 67 -7.79 -10.49 -9.68
CA SER A 67 -7.77 -9.12 -9.18
C SER A 67 -9.10 -8.73 -8.53
N GLU A 68 -9.14 -7.64 -7.75
CA GLU A 68 -10.41 -7.08 -7.26
C GLU A 68 -11.31 -6.63 -8.40
N LEU A 69 -10.74 -6.29 -9.57
CA LEU A 69 -11.52 -5.97 -10.76
C LEU A 69 -12.21 -7.23 -11.30
N ASP A 70 -11.49 -8.34 -11.42
CA ASP A 70 -12.06 -9.63 -11.85
C ASP A 70 -13.19 -10.06 -10.92
N VAL A 71 -12.98 -9.95 -9.61
CA VAL A 71 -13.99 -10.30 -8.61
C VAL A 71 -15.28 -9.49 -8.82
N PHE A 72 -15.15 -8.22 -9.18
CA PHE A 72 -16.28 -7.34 -9.43
C PHE A 72 -16.96 -7.61 -10.78
N GLU A 73 -16.21 -7.59 -11.88
CA GLU A 73 -16.75 -7.68 -13.24
C GLU A 73 -17.31 -9.06 -13.55
N GLN A 74 -16.62 -10.11 -13.10
CA GLN A 74 -17.00 -11.50 -13.33
C GLN A 74 -17.91 -12.06 -12.22
N LYS A 75 -18.23 -11.25 -11.21
CA LYS A 75 -19.09 -11.62 -10.06
C LYS A 75 -18.63 -12.89 -9.35
N ILE A 76 -17.31 -13.03 -9.16
CA ILE A 76 -16.72 -14.21 -8.53
C ILE A 76 -17.23 -14.34 -7.10
N GLY A 77 -17.80 -15.51 -6.78
CA GLY A 77 -18.29 -15.83 -5.45
C GLY A 77 -17.15 -15.90 -4.44
N ILE A 78 -17.20 -15.04 -3.41
CA ILE A 78 -16.25 -15.08 -2.30
C ILE A 78 -16.75 -16.12 -1.28
N PRO A 79 -15.94 -17.15 -0.94
CA PRO A 79 -16.32 -18.11 0.09
C PRO A 79 -16.64 -17.40 1.41
N ARG A 80 -17.70 -17.83 2.11
CA ARG A 80 -18.16 -17.21 3.35
C ARG A 80 -17.05 -17.09 4.40
N SER A 81 -16.19 -18.10 4.51
CA SER A 81 -15.04 -18.13 5.42
C SER A 81 -13.96 -17.09 5.09
N LYS A 82 -13.92 -16.58 3.85
CA LYS A 82 -12.92 -15.60 3.38
C LYS A 82 -13.47 -14.18 3.33
N PHE A 83 -14.78 -13.99 3.44
CA PHE A 83 -15.43 -12.69 3.33
C PHE A 83 -14.85 -11.65 4.29
N TYR A 84 -14.76 -11.98 5.59
CA TYR A 84 -14.23 -11.07 6.59
C TYR A 84 -12.74 -10.74 6.37
N ASN A 85 -11.94 -11.74 6.00
CA ASN A 85 -10.52 -11.53 5.67
C ASN A 85 -10.35 -10.57 4.49
N LYS A 86 -11.15 -10.72 3.42
CA LYS A 86 -11.13 -9.80 2.28
C LYS A 86 -11.51 -8.37 2.68
N GLN A 87 -12.55 -8.21 3.52
CA GLN A 87 -12.95 -6.89 4.02
C GLN A 87 -11.86 -6.23 4.86
N ASN A 88 -11.23 -7.00 5.75
CA ASN A 88 -10.12 -6.56 6.58
C ASN A 88 -8.91 -6.15 5.74
N MET A 89 -8.58 -6.93 4.72
CA MET A 89 -7.50 -6.62 3.79
C MET A 89 -7.78 -5.29 3.07
N LYS A 90 -9.01 -5.09 2.58
CA LYS A 90 -9.42 -3.82 1.94
C LYS A 90 -9.20 -2.63 2.88
N TYR A 91 -9.51 -2.76 4.17
CA TYR A 91 -9.28 -1.68 5.14
C TYR A 91 -7.79 -1.46 5.42
N LEU A 92 -7.01 -2.53 5.56
CA LEU A 92 -5.57 -2.45 5.74
C LEU A 92 -4.89 -1.79 4.53
N THR A 93 -5.28 -2.15 3.30
CA THR A 93 -4.78 -1.52 2.06
C THR A 93 -5.04 -0.03 2.07
N ARG A 94 -6.27 0.39 2.43
CA ARG A 94 -6.62 1.82 2.50
C ARG A 94 -5.78 2.56 3.53
N ALA A 95 -5.56 1.98 4.71
CA ALA A 95 -4.71 2.60 5.72
C ALA A 95 -3.23 2.66 5.29
N PHE A 96 -2.72 1.60 4.66
CA PHE A 96 -1.36 1.56 4.15
C PHE A 96 -1.13 2.53 2.99
N ASP A 97 -2.01 2.54 1.98
CA ASP A 97 -1.98 3.50 0.87
C ASP A 97 -2.12 4.95 1.39
N SER A 98 -2.88 5.16 2.47
CA SER A 98 -2.93 6.45 3.18
C SER A 98 -1.59 6.80 3.83
N LEU A 99 -0.88 5.87 4.46
CA LEU A 99 0.42 6.11 5.09
C LEU A 99 1.51 6.43 4.06
N ILE A 100 1.58 5.67 2.97
CA ILE A 100 2.58 5.88 1.91
C ILE A 100 2.13 6.93 0.87
N GLY A 101 0.88 7.38 0.90
CA GLY A 101 0.33 8.36 -0.04
C GLY A 101 0.26 7.85 -1.47
N ASN A 102 -0.25 6.64 -1.65
CA ASN A 102 -0.49 6.06 -2.97
C ASN A 102 -1.74 6.69 -3.60
N ASP A 103 -1.54 7.48 -4.65
CA ASP A 103 -2.63 8.17 -5.33
C ASP A 103 -3.27 7.37 -6.47
N ASP A 104 -2.83 6.13 -6.71
CA ASP A 104 -3.27 5.41 -7.91
C ASP A 104 -3.64 3.95 -7.67
N ARG A 105 -4.05 3.60 -6.45
CA ARG A 105 -4.61 2.27 -6.20
C ARG A 105 -5.87 2.05 -7.04
N THR A 106 -5.77 1.14 -8.01
CA THR A 106 -6.91 0.64 -8.78
C THR A 106 -7.32 -0.76 -8.31
N GLN A 107 -8.51 -1.22 -8.72
CA GLN A 107 -8.97 -2.59 -8.42
C GLN A 107 -8.09 -3.65 -9.10
N GLN A 108 -7.51 -3.34 -10.26
CA GLN A 108 -6.58 -4.24 -10.95
C GLN A 108 -5.30 -4.49 -10.13
N ASN A 109 -4.90 -3.52 -9.31
CA ASN A 109 -3.66 -3.59 -8.52
C ASN A 109 -3.84 -4.25 -7.13
N ILE A 110 -5.03 -4.77 -6.84
CA ILE A 110 -5.32 -5.57 -5.65
C ILE A 110 -5.55 -6.99 -6.12
N LEU A 111 -4.61 -7.87 -5.83
CA LEU A 111 -4.63 -9.26 -6.26
C LEU A 111 -5.01 -10.18 -5.10
N TYR A 112 -5.56 -11.33 -5.44
CA TYR A 112 -5.85 -12.42 -4.52
C TYR A 112 -5.25 -13.71 -5.04
N THR A 113 -4.55 -14.42 -4.17
CA THR A 113 -4.17 -15.82 -4.40
C THR A 113 -5.41 -16.73 -4.31
N LYS A 114 -5.25 -17.99 -4.70
CA LYS A 114 -6.32 -19.01 -4.63
C LYS A 114 -6.93 -19.17 -3.22
N ASP A 115 -6.11 -18.99 -2.18
CA ASP A 115 -6.54 -19.05 -0.78
C ASP A 115 -7.06 -17.70 -0.21
N TRP A 116 -7.24 -16.70 -1.09
CA TRP A 116 -7.72 -15.34 -0.79
C TRP A 116 -6.78 -14.50 0.09
N ARG A 117 -5.47 -14.73 0.01
CA ARG A 117 -4.48 -13.81 0.55
C ARG A 117 -4.37 -12.60 -0.38
N GLY A 118 -4.41 -11.40 0.20
CA GLY A 118 -4.29 -10.15 -0.55
C GLY A 118 -2.84 -9.85 -0.91
N ILE A 119 -2.64 -9.34 -2.12
CA ILE A 119 -1.35 -8.89 -2.64
C ILE A 119 -1.56 -7.52 -3.28
N LEU A 120 -0.63 -6.61 -3.02
CA LEU A 120 -0.62 -5.26 -3.58
C LEU A 120 0.54 -5.12 -4.56
N ILE A 121 0.24 -4.64 -5.76
CA ILE A 121 1.24 -4.32 -6.79
C ILE A 121 1.10 -2.87 -7.23
N ASP A 122 2.03 -2.37 -8.03
CA ASP A 122 1.91 -1.07 -8.71
C ASP A 122 1.86 0.16 -7.78
N HIS A 123 3.02 0.50 -7.22
CA HIS A 123 3.21 1.61 -6.28
C HIS A 123 3.99 2.78 -6.90
N SER A 124 4.18 2.81 -8.22
CA SER A 124 4.95 3.86 -8.92
C SER A 124 4.43 5.29 -8.68
N ARG A 125 3.22 5.43 -8.13
CA ARG A 125 2.54 6.71 -7.83
C ARG A 125 2.35 6.97 -6.32
N SER A 126 3.23 6.41 -5.51
CA SER A 126 3.27 6.58 -4.06
C SER A 126 4.16 7.75 -3.61
N PHE A 127 4.27 7.93 -2.30
CA PHE A 127 5.16 8.87 -1.61
C PHE A 127 4.96 10.33 -1.98
N ARG A 128 3.72 10.70 -2.30
CA ARG A 128 3.35 12.09 -2.58
C ARG A 128 3.66 12.99 -1.37
N SER A 129 4.34 14.11 -1.62
CA SER A 129 4.81 15.00 -0.55
C SER A 129 4.28 16.43 -0.66
N SER A 130 3.34 16.72 -1.56
CA SER A 130 2.76 18.06 -1.66
C SER A 130 1.79 18.35 -0.50
N LYS A 131 1.50 19.63 -0.25
CA LYS A 131 0.62 20.10 0.83
C LYS A 131 -0.75 19.38 0.87
N LYS A 132 -1.27 18.97 -0.29
CA LYS A 132 -2.52 18.18 -0.40
C LYS A 132 -2.40 16.85 0.33
N TYR A 133 -1.28 16.13 0.14
CA TYR A 133 -1.06 14.78 0.67
C TYR A 133 -0.49 14.78 2.09
N THR A 134 0.05 15.90 2.59
CA THR A 134 0.49 16.03 4.00
C THR A 134 -0.60 16.55 4.93
N LYS A 135 -1.74 16.99 4.39
CA LYS A 135 -2.90 17.47 5.17
C LYS A 135 -4.11 16.54 5.17
N LYS A 136 -4.11 15.55 4.28
CA LYS A 136 -5.22 14.60 4.12
C LYS A 136 -4.67 13.23 3.81
N LEU A 137 -5.32 12.22 4.38
CA LEU A 137 -5.11 10.82 4.02
C LEU A 137 -5.65 10.54 2.61
N MET A 138 -5.18 9.47 1.99
CA MET A 138 -5.75 8.99 0.73
C MET A 138 -7.18 8.52 0.94
N TYR A 139 -7.39 7.73 1.98
CA TYR A 139 -8.65 7.15 2.42
C TYR A 139 -8.95 7.56 3.85
N GLY A 140 -10.23 7.57 4.23
CA GLY A 140 -10.68 7.99 5.56
C GLY A 140 -11.86 8.96 5.51
N ALA A 141 -12.38 9.35 6.66
CA ALA A 141 -13.56 10.23 6.81
C ALA A 141 -13.39 11.56 6.07
N LYS A 142 -12.18 12.11 6.05
CA LYS A 142 -11.79 13.34 5.33
C LYS A 142 -10.80 13.07 4.19
N GLY A 143 -10.71 11.82 3.74
CA GLY A 143 -9.76 11.36 2.73
C GLY A 143 -9.96 11.98 1.35
N LEU A 144 -8.90 11.90 0.54
CA LEU A 144 -8.88 12.41 -0.84
C LEU A 144 -9.74 11.56 -1.79
N LYS A 145 -9.78 10.24 -1.58
CA LYS A 145 -10.49 9.29 -2.44
C LYS A 145 -11.95 9.16 -2.04
N LYS A 146 -12.81 9.25 -3.04
CA LYS A 146 -14.27 9.18 -2.91
C LYS A 146 -14.85 8.23 -3.96
N ALA A 147 -15.95 7.58 -3.62
CA ALA A 147 -16.75 6.78 -4.55
C ALA A 147 -18.21 7.27 -4.46
N GLY A 148 -18.80 7.64 -5.60
CA GLY A 148 -20.15 8.24 -5.62
C GLY A 148 -20.27 9.49 -4.73
N GLY A 149 -19.23 10.33 -4.68
CA GLY A 149 -19.17 11.51 -3.82
C GLY A 149 -18.92 11.25 -2.33
N ARG A 150 -18.93 10.00 -1.88
CA ARG A 150 -18.74 9.62 -0.46
C ARG A 150 -17.30 9.22 -0.16
N PRO A 151 -16.76 9.54 1.04
CA PRO A 151 -15.43 9.12 1.44
C PRO A 151 -15.27 7.61 1.43
N MET A 152 -14.11 7.13 0.96
CA MET A 152 -13.76 5.72 1.03
C MET A 152 -13.03 5.43 2.34
N LEU A 153 -13.69 4.72 3.26
CA LEU A 153 -13.23 4.53 4.64
C LEU A 153 -12.40 3.24 4.83
N PHE A 154 -11.48 3.24 5.79
CA PHE A 154 -11.12 2.02 6.53
C PHE A 154 -11.96 1.97 7.82
N LYS A 155 -12.31 0.78 8.30
CA LYS A 155 -13.23 0.63 9.45
C LYS A 155 -12.64 -0.13 10.63
N ARG A 156 -11.76 -1.08 10.35
CA ARG A 156 -11.03 -1.84 11.36
C ARG A 156 -9.65 -2.21 10.86
N LEU A 157 -8.69 -2.31 11.76
CA LEU A 157 -7.28 -2.55 11.46
C LEU A 157 -6.69 -3.55 12.46
N PRO A 158 -5.67 -4.34 12.05
CA PRO A 158 -4.93 -5.18 12.98
C PRO A 158 -4.30 -4.30 14.06
N ARG A 159 -4.42 -4.70 15.33
CA ARG A 159 -3.77 -4.02 16.46
C ARG A 159 -2.27 -3.90 16.24
N VAL A 160 -1.65 -4.98 15.78
CA VAL A 160 -0.20 -5.04 15.48
C VAL A 160 0.21 -3.98 14.44
N PHE A 161 -0.61 -3.76 13.40
CA PHE A 161 -0.34 -2.72 12.42
C PHE A 161 -0.37 -1.33 13.05
N VAL A 162 -1.38 -1.04 13.87
CA VAL A 162 -1.51 0.28 14.53
C VAL A 162 -0.35 0.52 15.49
N GLU A 163 0.07 -0.48 16.27
CA GLU A 163 1.23 -0.37 17.16
C GLU A 163 2.54 -0.15 16.39
N LYS A 164 2.75 -0.85 15.27
CA LYS A 164 3.92 -0.61 14.41
C LYS A 164 3.91 0.79 13.81
N VAL A 165 2.76 1.29 13.37
CA VAL A 165 2.62 2.67 12.88
C VAL A 165 2.92 3.68 13.98
N LYS A 166 2.46 3.46 15.22
CA LYS A 166 2.80 4.30 16.38
C LYS A 166 4.31 4.35 16.63
N ALA A 167 4.99 3.21 16.53
CA ALA A 167 6.43 3.11 16.77
C ALA A 167 7.30 3.77 15.70
N LEU A 168 6.82 3.89 14.45
CA LEU A 168 7.60 4.47 13.35
C LEU A 168 8.19 5.85 13.70
N ASN A 169 9.51 5.98 13.62
CA ASN A 169 10.18 7.28 13.72
C ASN A 169 10.91 7.64 12.41
N TYR A 170 11.51 8.83 12.36
CA TYR A 170 12.22 9.30 11.16
C TYR A 170 13.38 8.39 10.76
N ASP A 171 14.16 7.94 11.74
CA ASP A 171 15.37 7.15 11.50
C ASP A 171 15.01 5.74 11.01
N ASP A 172 13.98 5.11 11.57
CA ASP A 172 13.49 3.80 11.10
C ASP A 172 13.08 3.87 9.62
N ILE A 173 12.30 4.89 9.26
CA ILE A 173 11.85 5.10 7.88
C ILE A 173 13.06 5.43 6.99
N LYS A 174 13.93 6.35 7.40
CA LYS A 174 15.10 6.74 6.62
C LYS A 174 16.04 5.55 6.39
N ASN A 175 16.22 4.68 7.38
CA ASN A 175 17.03 3.47 7.24
C ASN A 175 16.40 2.49 6.25
N ALA A 176 15.07 2.35 6.25
CA ALA A 176 14.36 1.45 5.34
C ALA A 176 14.32 1.96 3.89
N VAL A 177 14.08 3.26 3.67
CA VAL A 177 13.77 3.80 2.33
C VAL A 177 14.66 4.95 1.86
N GLY A 178 15.66 5.35 2.63
CA GLY A 178 16.56 6.46 2.33
C GLY A 178 17.26 6.41 0.96
N PRO A 179 17.65 5.24 0.44
CA PRO A 179 18.19 5.13 -0.93
C PRO A 179 17.18 5.49 -2.03
N TYR A 180 15.88 5.39 -1.73
CA TYR A 180 14.79 5.48 -2.71
C TYR A 180 13.95 6.74 -2.57
N LEU A 181 13.88 7.33 -1.37
CA LEU A 181 13.08 8.51 -1.06
C LEU A 181 13.92 9.70 -0.62
N LYS A 182 13.43 10.90 -0.94
CA LYS A 182 13.97 12.17 -0.46
C LYS A 182 13.47 12.47 0.95
N GLU A 183 14.20 13.29 1.70
CA GLU A 183 13.80 13.69 3.06
C GLU A 183 12.37 14.26 3.15
N LYS A 184 11.95 15.03 2.15
CA LYS A 184 10.59 15.60 2.11
C LYS A 184 9.51 14.52 1.98
N GLU A 185 9.81 13.39 1.33
CA GLU A 185 8.89 12.27 1.13
C GLU A 185 8.82 11.45 2.43
N ILE A 186 9.95 11.26 3.11
CA ILE A 186 10.02 10.63 4.44
C ILE A 186 9.23 11.46 5.48
N LYS A 187 9.45 12.78 5.53
CA LYS A 187 8.67 13.69 6.39
C LYS A 187 7.17 13.63 6.08
N ALA A 188 6.79 13.47 4.81
CA ALA A 188 5.40 13.31 4.41
C ALA A 188 4.76 12.02 4.96
N ILE A 189 5.51 10.92 5.08
CA ILE A 189 5.04 9.70 5.74
C ILE A 189 4.73 9.99 7.22
N LEU A 190 5.61 10.69 7.94
CA LEU A 190 5.38 11.06 9.34
C LEU A 190 4.16 11.97 9.52
N PHE A 191 3.95 12.96 8.64
CA PHE A 191 2.71 13.75 8.70
C PHE A 191 1.45 12.89 8.51
N ARG A 192 1.50 11.90 7.61
CA ARG A 192 0.36 11.00 7.40
C ARG A 192 0.20 9.96 8.50
N LYS A 193 1.29 9.54 9.15
CA LYS A 193 1.25 8.75 10.40
C LYS A 193 0.38 9.46 11.43
N GLU A 194 0.66 10.73 11.73
CA GLU A 194 -0.10 11.49 12.73
C GLU A 194 -1.58 11.63 12.34
N LEU A 195 -1.87 11.91 11.07
CA LEU A 195 -3.25 11.98 10.57
C LEU A 195 -3.98 10.62 10.69
N LEU A 196 -3.29 9.52 10.37
CA LEU A 196 -3.85 8.18 10.42
C LEU A 196 -4.14 7.76 11.86
N LEU A 197 -3.19 7.97 12.78
CA LEU A 197 -3.35 7.66 14.20
C LEU A 197 -4.46 8.49 14.83
N LYS A 198 -4.56 9.77 14.48
CA LYS A 198 -5.66 10.62 14.92
C LYS A 198 -7.02 10.09 14.45
N GLU A 199 -7.15 9.71 13.17
CA GLU A 199 -8.41 9.17 12.67
C GLU A 199 -8.79 7.85 13.37
N ILE A 200 -7.80 6.99 13.64
CA ILE A 200 -8.02 5.75 14.40
C ILE A 200 -8.46 6.05 15.83
N GLU A 201 -7.83 7.00 16.51
CA GLU A 201 -8.21 7.43 17.87
C GLU A 201 -9.64 7.95 17.91
N ASP A 202 -10.01 8.81 16.95
CA ASP A 202 -11.36 9.35 16.84
C ASP A 202 -12.37 8.20 16.58
N MET A 203 -12.04 7.23 15.72
CA MET A 203 -12.86 6.02 15.50
C MET A 203 -13.04 5.18 16.78
N VAL A 204 -11.98 4.98 17.57
CA VAL A 204 -12.03 4.22 18.83
C VAL A 204 -12.92 4.92 19.84
N LYS A 205 -12.81 6.25 19.98
CA LYS A 205 -13.68 7.05 20.87
C LYS A 205 -15.15 6.94 20.49
N GLU A 206 -15.46 6.95 19.19
CA GLU A 206 -16.84 6.91 18.70
C GLU A 206 -17.47 5.51 18.72
N GLN A 207 -16.70 4.46 18.43
CA GLN A 207 -17.23 3.12 18.13
C GLN A 207 -16.87 2.07 19.18
N GLY A 208 -15.85 2.33 20.00
CA GLY A 208 -15.24 1.37 20.91
C GLY A 208 -14.07 0.63 20.26
N GLU A 209 -13.05 0.32 21.07
CA GLU A 209 -11.78 -0.23 20.60
C GLU A 209 -11.94 -1.58 19.87
N ASP A 210 -12.70 -2.52 20.43
CA ASP A 210 -12.90 -3.86 19.87
C ASP A 210 -13.61 -3.87 18.51
N LYS A 211 -14.27 -2.77 18.14
CA LYS A 211 -14.88 -2.62 16.82
C LYS A 211 -13.90 -2.10 15.78
N VAL A 212 -12.83 -1.44 16.22
CA VAL A 212 -11.84 -0.77 15.37
C VAL A 212 -10.54 -1.56 15.28
N LEU A 213 -10.10 -2.18 16.37
CA LEU A 213 -8.83 -2.91 16.47
C LEU A 213 -9.08 -4.39 16.71
N TYR A 214 -8.48 -5.24 15.88
CA TYR A 214 -8.60 -6.71 15.97
C TYR A 214 -7.24 -7.42 15.92
#